data_AF-A0A4R8VZK8-F1
#
_entry.id   AF-A0A4R8VZK8-F1
#
_cell.length_a   1.000
_cell.length_b   1.000
_cell.length_c   1.000
_cell.angle_alpha   90.00
_cell.angle_beta   90.00
_cell.angle_gamma   90.00
#
_symmetry.space_group_name_H-M   'P 1'
#
loop_
_entity.id
_entity.type
_entity.pdbx_description
1 polymer ?
#
loop_
_entity_poly.entity_id
_entity_poly.type
_entity_poly.pdbx_seq_one_letter_code
_entity_poly.pdbx_strand_id
1 'polypeptide(L)'
;MHDATELPGLYRHYPVDFATSRLVLKVPRNIGRRDALPTMDLYDYLIIVAPEALVVLTRTDAGATGSTLGYTESTLGYGDVAAVTDTVDLVDGRIDILARTGQTLTVPYNGSSEHVITRLIDVLSELSLAALPPTPAVTLPESDAPPADLDLLDLGKEDVGLVTSYFDVMRHELGATLLAAHGRTVLPPSGGMVTRAVHAMYPMTLHGAVLCRTERELHIVGRKEWLVRGNTPDLSSAHTVVPFTAIDEIVLQPLPTYLGASVVTLRLGAARINMVLPEGSAAVQALVG
;
A
#
# COMPACT_ATOMS: atom_id res chain seq x y z
N MET A 1 -12.17 24.78 17.27
CA MET A 1 -13.38 24.88 16.44
C MET A 1 -12.87 25.04 15.03
N HIS A 2 -12.87 23.94 14.27
CA HIS A 2 -12.44 23.97 12.87
C HIS A 2 -13.65 24.43 12.03
N ASP A 3 -13.45 25.47 11.22
CA ASP A 3 -14.50 26.10 10.39
C ASP A 3 -14.12 26.06 8.90
N ALA A 4 -15.06 26.35 8.01
CA ALA A 4 -14.89 26.32 6.55
C ALA A 4 -13.73 27.20 6.04
N THR A 5 -13.31 28.22 6.80
CA THR A 5 -12.12 29.04 6.48
C THR A 5 -10.82 28.24 6.52
N GLU A 6 -10.81 27.09 7.19
CA GLU A 6 -9.66 26.19 7.22
C GLU A 6 -9.52 25.37 5.93
N LEU A 7 -10.56 25.25 5.11
CA LEU A 7 -10.46 24.54 3.84
C LEU A 7 -9.66 25.36 2.82
N PRO A 8 -8.86 24.71 1.95
CA PRO A 8 -8.29 25.37 0.78
C PRO A 8 -9.37 26.05 -0.05
N GLY A 9 -9.01 27.17 -0.69
CA GLY A 9 -9.98 28.03 -1.41
C GLY A 9 -10.87 27.24 -2.38
N LEU A 10 -10.26 26.35 -3.19
CA LEU A 10 -10.95 25.47 -4.12
C LEU A 10 -12.07 24.62 -3.48
N TYR A 11 -11.84 24.10 -2.28
CA TYR A 11 -12.75 23.14 -1.62
C TYR A 11 -13.67 23.82 -0.59
N ARG A 12 -13.61 25.15 -0.45
CA ARG A 12 -14.28 25.88 0.63
C ARG A 12 -15.80 25.72 0.65
N HIS A 13 -16.40 25.43 -0.51
CA HIS A 13 -17.83 25.24 -0.65
C HIS A 13 -18.30 23.80 -0.41
N TYR A 14 -17.37 22.86 -0.18
CA TYR A 14 -17.74 21.49 0.17
C TYR A 14 -18.26 21.42 1.62
N PRO A 15 -19.42 20.80 1.88
CA PRO A 15 -20.02 20.78 3.21
C PRO A 15 -19.32 19.77 4.14
N VAL A 16 -18.19 20.18 4.74
CA VAL A 16 -17.48 19.37 5.73
C VAL A 16 -18.07 19.60 7.12
N ASP A 17 -18.50 18.52 7.78
CA ASP A 17 -18.80 18.53 9.21
C ASP A 17 -17.54 18.21 10.02
N PHE A 18 -16.84 19.25 10.46
CA PHE A 18 -15.63 19.12 11.27
C PHE A 18 -15.88 18.59 12.68
N ALA A 19 -17.12 18.63 13.18
CA ALA A 19 -17.42 18.15 14.53
C ALA A 19 -17.47 16.62 14.59
N THR A 20 -17.86 15.98 13.48
CA THR A 20 -18.04 14.53 13.40
C THR A 20 -16.96 13.83 12.57
N SER A 21 -16.27 14.55 11.68
CA SER A 21 -15.15 14.01 10.91
C SER A 21 -13.99 13.60 11.82
N ARG A 22 -13.45 12.39 11.60
CA ARG A 22 -12.30 11.86 12.34
C ARG A 22 -11.00 12.53 11.94
N LEU A 23 -10.89 12.88 10.66
CA LEU A 23 -9.69 13.49 10.09
C LEU A 23 -10.04 14.29 8.84
N VAL A 24 -9.39 15.45 8.67
CA VAL A 24 -9.44 16.25 7.44
C VAL A 24 -8.02 16.60 7.05
N LEU A 25 -7.51 16.02 5.96
CA LEU A 25 -6.15 16.20 5.49
C LEU A 25 -6.11 16.99 4.19
N LYS A 26 -5.19 17.96 4.14
CA LYS A 26 -4.91 18.74 2.95
C LYS A 26 -3.61 18.20 2.37
N VAL A 27 -3.64 17.79 1.11
CA VAL A 27 -2.46 17.25 0.43
C VAL A 27 -1.92 18.33 -0.51
N PRO A 28 -0.77 18.94 -0.18
CA PRO A 28 -0.20 20.01 -1.00
C PRO A 28 0.15 19.50 -2.40
N ARG A 29 0.03 20.40 -3.37
CA ARG A 29 0.49 20.18 -4.73
C ARG A 29 2.01 20.07 -4.77
N ASN A 30 2.54 19.14 -5.56
CA ASN A 30 3.98 19.05 -5.80
C ASN A 30 4.45 20.13 -6.78
N ILE A 31 4.63 21.35 -6.27
CA ILE A 31 5.19 22.49 -7.01
C ILE A 31 6.39 23.09 -6.26
N GLY A 32 7.41 23.48 -7.01
CA GLY A 32 8.55 24.21 -6.46
C GLY A 32 8.09 25.53 -5.84
N ARG A 33 8.63 25.88 -4.66
CA ARG A 33 8.25 27.13 -3.97
C ARG A 33 8.42 28.39 -4.83
N ARG A 34 9.40 28.39 -5.74
CA ARG A 34 9.66 29.49 -6.68
C ARG A 34 8.60 29.64 -7.77
N ASP A 35 7.85 28.58 -8.03
CA ASP A 35 6.83 28.48 -9.08
C ASP A 35 5.41 28.65 -8.50
N ALA A 36 5.27 28.67 -7.17
CA ALA A 36 4.01 28.87 -6.47
C ALA A 36 3.61 30.35 -6.45
N LEU A 37 2.46 30.68 -7.04
CA LEU A 37 1.87 32.02 -6.99
C LEU A 37 0.75 32.10 -5.94
N PRO A 38 0.55 33.24 -5.27
CA PRO A 38 -0.49 33.40 -4.24
C PRO A 38 -1.93 33.14 -4.71
N THR A 39 -2.19 33.26 -6.01
CA THR A 39 -3.51 33.07 -6.61
C THR A 39 -3.78 31.63 -7.04
N MET A 40 -2.82 30.72 -6.88
CA MET A 40 -2.96 29.32 -7.27
C MET A 40 -3.64 28.49 -6.18
N ASP A 41 -4.36 27.45 -6.61
CA ASP A 41 -4.74 26.36 -5.72
C ASP A 41 -3.50 25.52 -5.39
N LEU A 42 -3.09 25.56 -4.12
CA LEU A 42 -1.85 24.96 -3.62
C LEU A 42 -2.02 23.50 -3.16
N TYR A 43 -3.22 22.93 -3.29
CA TYR A 43 -3.54 21.59 -2.81
C TYR A 43 -4.21 20.82 -3.93
N ASP A 44 -3.72 19.59 -4.17
CA ASP A 44 -4.31 18.71 -5.19
C ASP A 44 -5.40 17.82 -4.60
N TYR A 45 -5.35 17.54 -3.28
CA TYR A 45 -6.35 16.70 -2.62
C TYR A 45 -6.81 17.26 -1.28
N LEU A 46 -8.08 17.01 -0.97
CA LEU A 46 -8.65 17.08 0.37
C LEU A 46 -9.22 15.71 0.72
N ILE A 47 -8.65 15.07 1.75
CA ILE A 47 -9.12 13.78 2.27
C ILE A 47 -9.93 14.05 3.53
N ILE A 48 -11.15 13.54 3.58
CA ILE A 48 -12.07 13.69 4.69
C ILE A 48 -12.47 12.29 5.14
N VAL A 49 -12.12 11.93 6.36
CA VAL A 49 -12.58 10.73 7.03
C VAL A 49 -13.87 11.10 7.77
N ALA A 50 -14.99 11.08 7.05
CA ALA A 50 -16.31 11.41 7.59
C ALA A 50 -16.87 10.24 8.41
N PRO A 51 -17.94 10.40 9.21
CA PRO A 51 -18.46 9.31 10.04
C PRO A 51 -18.82 8.03 9.28
N GLU A 52 -19.36 8.15 8.07
CA GLU A 52 -19.92 7.02 7.31
C GLU A 52 -19.03 6.54 6.15
N ALA A 53 -18.14 7.42 5.66
CA ALA A 53 -17.33 7.14 4.47
C ALA A 53 -16.07 7.98 4.42
N LEU A 54 -15.09 7.48 3.69
CA LEU A 54 -13.96 8.24 3.20
C LEU A 54 -14.40 9.07 1.99
N VAL A 55 -14.15 10.38 2.04
CA VAL A 55 -14.35 11.28 0.90
C VAL A 55 -13.01 11.85 0.48
N VAL A 56 -12.72 11.83 -0.82
CA VAL A 56 -11.55 12.48 -1.40
C VAL A 56 -11.97 13.43 -2.51
N LEU A 57 -11.61 14.70 -2.33
CA LEU A 57 -11.77 15.72 -3.35
C LEU A 57 -10.46 15.89 -4.09
N THR A 58 -10.47 15.70 -5.40
CA THR A 58 -9.30 15.77 -6.27
C THR A 58 -9.41 16.99 -7.15
N ARG A 59 -8.41 17.87 -7.12
CA ARG A 59 -8.35 19.04 -8.01
C ARG A 59 -8.33 18.57 -9.46
N THR A 60 -9.09 19.26 -10.30
CA THR A 60 -9.07 19.06 -11.76
C THR A 60 -8.76 20.38 -12.43
N ASP A 61 -7.94 20.36 -13.48
CA ASP A 61 -7.72 21.57 -14.26
C ASP A 61 -9.03 22.02 -14.93
N ALA A 62 -9.25 23.34 -14.96
CA ALA A 62 -10.47 23.92 -15.52
C ALA A 62 -10.67 23.46 -16.97
N GLY A 63 -11.79 22.77 -17.23
CA GLY A 63 -12.16 22.27 -18.55
C GLY A 63 -11.80 20.81 -18.85
N ALA A 64 -11.02 20.13 -17.99
CA ALA A 64 -10.61 18.73 -18.24
C ALA A 64 -11.72 17.69 -17.98
N THR A 65 -12.66 17.99 -17.08
CA THR A 65 -13.64 17.01 -16.57
C THR A 65 -15.10 17.47 -16.63
N GLY A 66 -15.37 18.64 -17.21
CA GLY A 66 -16.71 19.24 -17.19
C GLY A 66 -17.19 19.66 -15.78
N SER A 67 -16.37 19.50 -14.74
CA SER A 67 -16.65 20.00 -13.40
C SER A 67 -16.59 21.52 -13.39
N THR A 68 -17.71 22.17 -13.06
CA THR A 68 -17.78 23.62 -12.85
C THR A 68 -17.10 24.06 -11.56
N LEU A 69 -16.83 23.13 -10.65
CA LEU A 69 -16.26 23.39 -9.32
C LEU A 69 -14.73 23.32 -9.28
N GLY A 70 -14.09 22.84 -10.35
CA GLY A 70 -12.62 22.70 -10.41
C GLY A 70 -12.06 21.52 -9.61
N TYR A 71 -12.92 20.63 -9.13
CA TYR A 71 -12.53 19.35 -8.51
C TYR A 71 -13.56 18.24 -8.80
N THR A 72 -13.17 17.00 -8.55
CA THR A 72 -14.03 15.82 -8.55
C THR A 72 -14.08 15.19 -7.16
N GLU A 73 -15.20 14.55 -6.83
CA GLU A 73 -15.42 13.86 -5.56
C GLU A 73 -15.35 12.34 -5.78
N SER A 74 -14.74 11.64 -4.84
CA SER A 74 -14.78 10.18 -4.73
C SER A 74 -15.13 9.81 -3.31
N THR A 75 -16.17 9.00 -3.14
CA THR A 75 -16.67 8.56 -1.84
C THR A 75 -16.58 7.05 -1.76
N LEU A 76 -16.02 6.55 -0.66
CA LEU A 76 -15.80 5.13 -0.42
C LEU A 76 -16.29 4.76 0.98
N GLY A 77 -17.27 3.86 1.05
CA GLY A 77 -17.74 3.32 2.33
C GLY A 77 -16.65 2.48 3.00
N TYR A 78 -16.59 2.48 4.33
CA TYR A 78 -15.52 1.77 5.05
C TYR A 78 -15.52 0.26 4.84
N GLY A 79 -16.70 -0.35 4.70
CA GLY A 79 -16.86 -1.78 4.36
C GLY A 79 -16.48 -2.12 2.92
N ASP A 80 -16.31 -1.12 2.05
CA ASP A 80 -15.84 -1.29 0.69
C ASP A 80 -14.32 -1.17 0.56
N VAL A 81 -13.59 -0.80 1.61
CA VAL A 81 -12.13 -0.78 1.60
C VAL A 81 -11.61 -2.21 1.66
N ALA A 82 -10.91 -2.63 0.62
CA ALA A 82 -10.30 -3.95 0.50
C ALA A 82 -8.87 -3.99 1.04
N ALA A 83 -8.09 -2.95 0.78
CA ALA A 83 -6.71 -2.82 1.26
C ALA A 83 -6.25 -1.37 1.18
N VAL A 84 -5.21 -1.06 1.95
CA VAL A 84 -4.51 0.22 1.88
C VAL A 84 -3.02 -0.04 1.70
N THR A 85 -2.41 0.60 0.70
CA THR A 85 -0.97 0.51 0.45
C THR A 85 -0.35 1.89 0.58
N ASP A 86 0.61 2.04 1.47
CA ASP A 86 1.54 3.17 1.47
C ASP A 86 2.79 2.79 0.69
N THR A 87 3.28 3.70 -0.15
CA THR A 87 4.52 3.54 -0.91
C THR A 87 5.34 4.81 -0.82
N VAL A 88 6.58 4.70 -0.40
CA VAL A 88 7.53 5.81 -0.30
C VAL A 88 8.78 5.48 -1.10
N ASP A 89 9.14 6.36 -2.03
CA ASP A 89 10.42 6.37 -2.72
C ASP A 89 11.10 7.71 -2.43
N LEU A 90 12.00 7.71 -1.44
CA LEU A 90 12.62 8.92 -0.91
C LEU A 90 11.58 9.96 -0.43
N VAL A 91 11.35 11.03 -1.19
CA VAL A 91 10.41 12.11 -0.87
C VAL A 91 9.10 11.98 -1.63
N ASP A 92 8.99 11.00 -2.53
CA ASP A 92 7.81 10.75 -3.34
C ASP A 92 6.98 9.65 -2.66
N GLY A 93 5.95 10.09 -1.93
CA GLY A 93 5.00 9.23 -1.25
C GLY A 93 3.72 9.03 -2.07
N ARG A 94 3.06 7.89 -1.86
CA ARG A 94 1.76 7.60 -2.46
C ARG A 94 0.98 6.65 -1.57
N ILE A 95 -0.27 7.00 -1.28
CA ILE A 95 -1.24 6.09 -0.68
C ILE A 95 -2.22 5.61 -1.75
N ASP A 96 -2.41 4.30 -1.82
CA ASP A 96 -3.38 3.63 -2.68
C ASP A 96 -4.43 2.94 -1.80
N ILE A 97 -5.69 3.35 -1.94
CA ILE A 97 -6.83 2.77 -1.22
C ILE A 97 -7.64 1.94 -2.22
N LEU A 98 -7.54 0.63 -2.09
CA LEU A 98 -8.16 -0.33 -2.98
C LEU A 98 -9.58 -0.62 -2.49
N ALA A 99 -10.59 -0.40 -3.33
CA ALA A 99 -11.96 -0.76 -3.05
C ALA A 99 -12.26 -2.20 -3.46
N ARG A 100 -13.22 -2.86 -2.79
CA ARG A 100 -13.73 -4.19 -3.13
C ARG A 100 -14.30 -4.27 -4.55
N THR A 101 -14.68 -3.13 -5.14
CA THR A 101 -15.12 -3.01 -6.54
C THR A 101 -13.97 -3.11 -7.55
N GLY A 102 -12.71 -3.12 -7.09
CA GLY A 102 -11.51 -3.10 -7.93
C GLY A 102 -11.05 -1.69 -8.31
N GLN A 103 -11.79 -0.65 -7.96
CA GLN A 103 -11.34 0.73 -8.12
C GLN A 103 -10.26 1.06 -7.08
N THR A 104 -9.21 1.75 -7.52
CA THR A 104 -8.18 2.27 -6.61
C THR A 104 -8.28 3.79 -6.55
N LEU A 105 -8.34 4.32 -5.34
CA LEU A 105 -8.16 5.74 -5.07
C LEU A 105 -6.70 5.98 -4.73
N THR A 106 -6.00 6.73 -5.59
CA THR A 106 -4.57 7.02 -5.44
C THR A 106 -4.35 8.48 -5.06
N VAL A 107 -3.60 8.71 -3.99
CA VAL A 107 -3.22 10.06 -3.54
C VAL A 107 -1.70 10.15 -3.39
N PRO A 108 -1.00 10.84 -4.31
CA PRO A 108 0.41 11.17 -4.12
C PRO A 108 0.57 12.20 -3.01
N TYR A 109 1.65 12.09 -2.23
CA TYR A 109 1.98 13.00 -1.15
C TYR A 109 3.51 13.16 -1.04
N ASN A 110 3.97 14.13 -0.27
CA ASN A 110 5.40 14.27 0.00
C ASN A 110 5.81 13.37 1.17
N GLY A 111 6.85 12.55 1.02
CA GLY A 111 7.34 11.61 2.04
C GLY A 111 7.61 12.24 3.41
N SER A 112 7.90 13.54 3.51
CA SER A 112 7.99 14.23 4.81
C SER A 112 6.68 14.28 5.61
N SER A 113 5.54 13.95 4.98
CA SER A 113 4.22 13.83 5.58
C SER A 113 3.86 12.39 5.99
N GLU A 114 4.81 11.44 5.94
CA GLU A 114 4.60 10.02 6.25
C GLU A 114 3.81 9.81 7.54
N HIS A 115 4.20 10.46 8.66
CA HIS A 115 3.49 10.32 9.93
C HIS A 115 1.99 10.71 9.88
N VAL A 116 1.63 11.68 9.03
CA VAL A 116 0.22 12.09 8.83
C VAL A 116 -0.53 11.02 8.02
N ILE A 117 0.15 10.38 7.07
CA ILE A 117 -0.40 9.28 6.26
C ILE A 117 -0.53 8.01 7.08
N THR A 118 0.45 7.66 7.93
CA THR A 118 0.34 6.55 8.89
C THR A 118 -0.91 6.72 9.74
N ARG A 119 -1.13 7.91 10.31
CA ARG A 119 -2.35 8.19 11.08
C ARG A 119 -3.63 8.05 10.26
N LEU A 120 -3.63 8.41 8.97
CA LEU A 120 -4.77 8.17 8.09
C LEU A 120 -5.02 6.67 7.93
N ILE A 121 -3.96 5.87 7.71
CA ILE A 121 -4.04 4.43 7.55
C ILE A 121 -4.60 3.78 8.82
N ASP A 122 -4.12 4.17 10.01
CA ASP A 122 -4.62 3.65 11.29
C ASP A 122 -6.14 3.88 11.44
N VAL A 123 -6.59 5.10 11.14
CA VAL A 123 -8.02 5.44 11.23
C VAL A 123 -8.84 4.69 10.18
N LEU A 124 -8.32 4.54 8.96
CA LEU A 124 -9.00 3.77 7.91
C LEU A 124 -9.08 2.28 8.27
N SER A 125 -8.00 1.70 8.78
CA SER A 125 -7.97 0.32 9.28
C SER A 125 -9.04 0.12 10.36
N GLU A 126 -9.06 0.97 11.40
CA GLU A 126 -10.05 0.89 12.49
C GLU A 126 -11.50 0.90 11.95
N LEU A 127 -11.82 1.87 11.09
CA LEU A 127 -13.17 2.06 10.56
C LEU A 127 -13.57 0.96 9.58
N SER A 128 -12.66 0.53 8.70
CA SER A 128 -12.89 -0.57 7.76
C SER A 128 -13.10 -1.89 8.47
N LEU A 129 -12.28 -2.18 9.48
CA LEU A 129 -12.44 -3.34 10.34
C LEU A 129 -13.77 -3.31 11.12
N ALA A 130 -14.23 -2.14 11.56
CA ALA A 130 -15.52 -2.01 12.23
C ALA A 130 -16.72 -2.16 11.29
N ALA A 131 -16.58 -1.76 10.02
CA ALA A 131 -17.64 -1.79 9.03
C ALA A 131 -17.78 -3.13 8.29
N LEU A 132 -16.71 -3.95 8.26
CA LEU A 132 -16.76 -5.25 7.60
C LEU A 132 -17.69 -6.22 8.35
N PRO A 133 -18.53 -6.97 7.62
CA PRO A 133 -19.38 -7.98 8.25
C PRO A 133 -18.51 -9.08 8.87
N PRO A 134 -19.00 -9.76 9.93
CA PRO A 134 -18.36 -10.96 10.47
C PRO A 134 -18.55 -12.12 9.47
N THR A 135 -17.78 -12.10 8.39
CA THR A 135 -17.62 -13.21 7.45
C THR A 135 -16.55 -14.15 8.01
N PRO A 136 -16.65 -15.49 7.82
CA PRO A 136 -15.54 -16.37 8.14
C PRO A 136 -14.30 -15.89 7.40
N ALA A 137 -13.36 -15.33 8.16
CA ALA A 137 -12.10 -14.85 7.64
C ALA A 137 -11.32 -16.03 7.06
N VAL A 138 -10.54 -15.78 6.01
CA VAL A 138 -9.55 -16.75 5.55
C VAL A 138 -8.57 -16.99 6.70
N THR A 139 -8.59 -18.19 7.25
CA THR A 139 -7.62 -18.61 8.26
C THR A 139 -6.32 -18.95 7.54
N LEU A 140 -5.28 -18.16 7.79
CA LEU A 140 -3.94 -18.53 7.35
C LEU A 140 -3.47 -19.77 8.12
N PRO A 141 -2.62 -20.62 7.51
CA PRO A 141 -2.01 -21.75 8.20
C PRO A 141 -1.36 -21.33 9.52
N GLU A 142 -1.58 -22.12 10.57
CA GLU A 142 -0.78 -21.97 11.79
C GLU A 142 0.62 -22.53 11.50
N SER A 143 1.65 -21.73 11.79
CA SER A 143 3.03 -22.21 11.74
C SER A 143 3.29 -23.07 12.98
N ASP A 144 3.75 -24.30 12.81
CA ASP A 144 4.11 -25.23 13.90
C ASP A 144 5.23 -24.69 14.81
N ALA A 145 5.97 -23.68 14.35
CA ALA A 145 6.94 -22.94 15.15
C ALA A 145 6.74 -21.42 14.95
N PRO A 146 6.80 -20.61 16.03
CA PRO A 146 6.85 -19.16 15.86
C PRO A 146 8.10 -18.82 15.05
N PRO A 147 7.99 -18.02 13.99
CA PRO A 147 9.17 -17.60 13.26
C PRO A 147 10.07 -16.81 14.19
N ALA A 148 11.38 -17.04 14.07
CA ALA A 148 12.36 -16.25 14.82
C ALA A 148 12.23 -14.77 14.41
N ASP A 149 12.37 -13.86 15.37
CA ASP A 149 12.46 -12.43 15.09
C ASP A 149 13.56 -12.18 14.05
N LEU A 150 13.30 -11.28 13.10
CA LEU A 150 14.29 -10.88 12.11
C LEU A 150 15.39 -10.05 12.77
N ASP A 151 16.65 -10.36 12.46
CA ASP A 151 17.78 -9.46 12.66
C ASP A 151 17.94 -8.54 11.44
N LEU A 152 18.58 -7.38 11.64
CA LEU A 152 18.79 -6.33 10.64
C LEU A 152 19.44 -6.83 9.34
N LEU A 153 20.19 -7.94 9.39
CA LEU A 153 20.93 -8.49 8.26
C LEU A 153 20.33 -9.77 7.69
N ASP A 154 19.20 -10.26 8.22
CA ASP A 154 18.63 -11.55 7.82
C ASP A 154 18.14 -11.58 6.37
N LEU A 155 17.72 -10.43 5.83
CA LEU A 155 17.33 -10.28 4.43
C LEU A 155 18.49 -9.87 3.51
N GLY A 156 19.69 -9.75 4.07
CA GLY A 156 20.88 -9.23 3.41
C GLY A 156 21.05 -7.72 3.56
N LYS A 157 22.30 -7.24 3.35
CA LYS A 157 22.68 -5.83 3.55
C LYS A 157 21.90 -4.83 2.70
N GLU A 158 21.40 -5.28 1.55
CA GLU A 158 20.64 -4.44 0.61
C GLU A 158 19.21 -4.16 1.09
N ASP A 159 18.69 -4.97 2.02
CA ASP A 159 17.31 -4.89 2.51
C ASP A 159 17.22 -4.55 4.00
N VAL A 160 18.25 -3.92 4.57
CA VAL A 160 18.19 -3.33 5.93
C VAL A 160 17.03 -2.35 6.07
N GLY A 161 16.74 -1.58 5.01
CA GLY A 161 15.58 -0.68 4.98
C GLY A 161 14.26 -1.42 5.13
N LEU A 162 14.13 -2.61 4.52
CA LEU A 162 12.94 -3.43 4.62
C LEU A 162 12.74 -4.00 6.04
N VAL A 163 13.82 -4.46 6.67
CA VAL A 163 13.78 -4.92 8.07
C VAL A 163 13.47 -3.77 9.02
N THR A 164 13.94 -2.56 8.72
CA THR A 164 13.59 -1.35 9.49
C THR A 164 12.10 -1.03 9.38
N SER A 165 11.54 -1.04 8.17
CA SER A 165 10.08 -0.88 7.96
C SER A 165 9.28 -1.95 8.70
N TYR A 166 9.76 -3.21 8.72
CA TYR A 166 9.16 -4.27 9.54
C TYR A 166 9.17 -3.93 11.03
N PHE A 167 10.30 -3.47 11.58
CA PHE A 167 10.36 -3.08 12.99
C PHE A 167 9.44 -1.90 13.30
N ASP A 168 9.23 -0.98 12.35
CA ASP A 168 8.28 0.11 12.53
C ASP A 168 6.85 -0.42 12.58
N VAL A 169 6.44 -1.34 11.70
CA VAL A 169 5.15 -2.04 11.81
C VAL A 169 5.02 -2.71 13.16
N MET A 170 6.04 -3.45 13.60
CA MET A 170 6.03 -4.16 14.88
C MET A 170 5.92 -3.26 16.11
N ARG A 171 6.40 -2.02 16.03
CA ARG A 171 6.29 -1.03 17.11
C ARG A 171 4.92 -0.37 17.17
N HIS A 172 4.28 -0.18 16.01
CA HIS A 172 2.97 0.48 15.91
C HIS A 172 1.82 -0.50 16.13
N GLU A 173 1.92 -1.72 15.59
CA GLU A 173 0.88 -2.74 15.65
C GLU A 173 1.09 -3.70 16.83
N LEU A 174 0.44 -3.38 17.95
CA LEU A 174 0.47 -4.23 19.14
C LEU A 174 -0.13 -5.61 18.85
N GLY A 175 0.70 -6.66 18.95
CA GLY A 175 0.28 -8.03 18.69
C GLY A 175 0.48 -8.48 17.24
N ALA A 176 1.12 -7.66 16.39
CA ALA A 176 1.64 -8.17 15.14
C ALA A 176 2.65 -9.31 15.41
N THR A 177 2.72 -10.26 14.49
CA THR A 177 3.64 -11.39 14.52
C THR A 177 4.20 -11.57 13.12
N LEU A 178 5.49 -11.88 13.02
CA LEU A 178 6.09 -12.28 11.76
C LEU A 178 5.40 -13.57 11.28
N LEU A 179 5.11 -13.67 9.99
CA LEU A 179 4.65 -14.90 9.34
C LEU A 179 5.78 -15.55 8.58
N ALA A 180 6.43 -14.77 7.73
CA ALA A 180 7.53 -15.21 6.91
C ALA A 180 8.28 -14.00 6.36
N ALA A 181 9.52 -14.20 5.97
CA ALA A 181 10.27 -13.23 5.19
C ALA A 181 11.20 -13.94 4.21
N HIS A 182 11.59 -13.22 3.16
CA HIS A 182 12.65 -13.66 2.27
C HIS A 182 13.47 -12.46 1.81
N GLY A 183 14.75 -12.70 1.55
CA GLY A 183 15.63 -11.73 0.93
C GLY A 183 15.50 -11.71 -0.59
N ARG A 184 16.33 -10.88 -1.23
CA ARG A 184 16.43 -10.78 -2.68
C ARG A 184 16.86 -12.11 -3.31
N THR A 185 16.26 -12.43 -4.44
CA THR A 185 16.61 -13.61 -5.24
C THR A 185 16.74 -13.24 -6.70
N VAL A 186 17.85 -13.63 -7.34
CA VAL A 186 18.00 -13.48 -8.79
C VAL A 186 17.18 -14.56 -9.49
N LEU A 187 16.29 -14.15 -10.39
CA LEU A 187 15.40 -15.05 -11.09
C LEU A 187 15.95 -15.48 -12.46
N PRO A 188 16.08 -16.79 -12.71
CA PRO A 188 16.42 -17.30 -14.04
C PRO A 188 15.23 -17.18 -15.01
N PRO A 189 15.43 -16.72 -16.26
CA PRO A 189 14.35 -16.64 -17.25
C PRO A 189 13.93 -18.04 -17.74
N SER A 190 12.66 -18.20 -18.09
CA SER A 190 12.11 -19.45 -18.65
C SER A 190 12.49 -19.71 -20.14
N GLY A 191 13.27 -18.81 -20.76
CA GLY A 191 13.63 -18.84 -22.18
C GLY A 191 14.93 -19.58 -22.57
N GLY A 192 15.26 -19.53 -23.86
CA GLY A 192 16.45 -20.16 -24.47
C GLY A 192 17.78 -19.45 -24.18
N MET A 193 18.88 -19.95 -24.77
CA MET A 193 20.25 -19.47 -24.47
C MET A 193 20.45 -17.97 -24.70
N VAL A 194 19.80 -17.38 -25.72
CA VAL A 194 19.89 -15.93 -25.99
C VAL A 194 19.29 -15.11 -24.84
N THR A 195 18.12 -15.51 -24.34
CA THR A 195 17.48 -14.86 -23.19
C THR A 195 18.35 -14.95 -21.95
N ARG A 196 19.00 -16.09 -21.72
CA ARG A 196 19.93 -16.28 -20.60
C ARG A 196 21.17 -15.37 -20.72
N ALA A 197 21.72 -15.20 -21.92
CA ALA A 197 22.86 -14.31 -22.15
C ALA A 197 22.53 -12.83 -21.85
N VAL A 198 21.33 -12.37 -22.24
CA VAL A 198 20.85 -11.02 -21.89
C VAL A 198 20.69 -10.88 -20.37
N HIS A 199 20.12 -11.88 -19.70
CA HIS A 199 19.94 -11.88 -18.25
C HIS A 199 21.26 -11.95 -17.47
N ALA A 200 22.34 -12.47 -18.06
CA ALA A 200 23.66 -12.42 -17.44
C ALA A 200 24.22 -11.00 -17.36
N MET A 201 23.88 -10.13 -18.32
CA MET A 201 24.29 -8.71 -18.29
C MET A 201 23.35 -7.86 -17.44
N TYR A 202 22.05 -8.18 -17.45
CA TYR A 202 21.01 -7.45 -16.73
C TYR A 202 20.09 -8.44 -16.02
N PRO A 203 20.48 -8.90 -14.81
CA PRO A 203 19.70 -9.89 -14.06
C PRO A 203 18.32 -9.33 -13.70
N MET A 204 17.35 -10.22 -13.59
CA MET A 204 16.06 -9.91 -12.98
C MET A 204 16.14 -10.31 -11.51
N THR A 205 15.88 -9.38 -10.62
CA THR A 205 15.92 -9.61 -9.17
C THR A 205 14.51 -9.50 -8.63
N LEU A 206 14.09 -10.53 -7.90
CA LEU A 206 12.94 -10.48 -7.00
C LEU A 206 13.39 -9.82 -5.70
N HIS A 207 12.72 -8.73 -5.33
CA HIS A 207 12.99 -8.04 -4.06
C HIS A 207 12.56 -8.87 -2.85
N GLY A 208 13.19 -8.60 -1.71
CA GLY A 208 12.75 -9.18 -0.44
C GLY A 208 11.37 -8.67 -0.04
N ALA A 209 10.70 -9.46 0.80
CA ALA A 209 9.46 -9.07 1.44
C ALA A 209 9.35 -9.69 2.84
N VAL A 210 8.56 -9.02 3.68
CA VAL A 210 8.22 -9.43 5.03
C VAL A 210 6.70 -9.48 5.13
N LEU A 211 6.18 -10.63 5.55
CA LEU A 211 4.77 -10.84 5.81
C LEU A 211 4.57 -10.88 7.31
N CYS A 212 3.66 -10.06 7.82
CA CYS A 212 3.27 -10.03 9.23
C CYS A 212 1.76 -10.18 9.33
N ARG A 213 1.28 -10.66 10.46
CA ARG A 213 -0.16 -10.64 10.78
C ARG A 213 -0.42 -10.07 12.15
N THR A 214 -1.55 -9.40 12.29
CA THR A 214 -2.22 -9.20 13.58
C THR A 214 -3.31 -10.26 13.74
N GLU A 215 -4.21 -10.11 14.71
CA GLU A 215 -5.41 -10.94 14.82
C GLU A 215 -6.35 -10.73 13.62
N ARG A 216 -6.35 -9.54 13.00
CA ARG A 216 -7.39 -9.11 12.06
C ARG A 216 -6.88 -8.74 10.67
N GLU A 217 -5.57 -8.51 10.53
CA GLU A 217 -4.98 -7.98 9.32
C GLU A 217 -3.70 -8.72 8.92
N LEU A 218 -3.48 -8.78 7.61
CA LEU A 218 -2.24 -9.16 6.97
C LEU A 218 -1.50 -7.89 6.57
N HIS A 219 -0.24 -7.76 7.01
CA HIS A 219 0.67 -6.71 6.60
C HIS A 219 1.73 -7.29 5.66
N ILE A 220 1.88 -6.66 4.50
CA ILE A 220 2.86 -7.02 3.48
C ILE A 220 3.81 -5.84 3.36
N VAL A 221 5.06 -6.04 3.77
CA VAL A 221 6.13 -5.05 3.64
C VAL A 221 7.06 -5.51 2.53
N GLY A 222 7.33 -4.64 1.57
CA GLY A 222 8.17 -4.94 0.41
C GLY A 222 8.74 -3.69 -0.21
N ARG A 223 9.20 -3.83 -1.46
CA ARG A 223 9.54 -2.69 -2.33
C ARG A 223 8.34 -2.30 -3.17
N LYS A 224 8.38 -1.10 -3.78
CA LYS A 224 7.33 -0.64 -4.69
C LYS A 224 7.09 -1.61 -5.84
N GLU A 225 8.18 -2.14 -6.40
CA GLU A 225 8.14 -3.14 -7.46
C GLU A 225 8.67 -4.48 -6.92
N TRP A 226 8.00 -5.58 -7.25
CA TRP A 226 8.47 -6.91 -6.87
C TRP A 226 9.70 -7.34 -7.68
N LEU A 227 9.75 -6.97 -8.96
CA LEU A 227 10.73 -7.44 -9.93
C LEU A 227 11.45 -6.26 -10.56
N VAL A 228 12.77 -6.16 -10.33
CA VAL A 228 13.60 -5.11 -10.92
C VAL A 228 14.72 -5.70 -11.77
N ARG A 229 14.95 -5.08 -12.92
CA ARG A 229 16.03 -5.45 -13.82
C ARG A 229 17.26 -4.60 -13.55
N GLY A 230 18.42 -5.24 -13.49
CA GLY A 230 19.71 -4.59 -13.25
C GLY A 230 20.15 -4.63 -11.79
N ASN A 231 21.16 -3.84 -11.46
CA ASN A 231 21.87 -3.89 -10.18
C ASN A 231 21.70 -2.63 -9.33
N THR A 232 20.85 -1.68 -9.75
CA THR A 232 20.62 -0.46 -8.97
C THR A 232 19.82 -0.83 -7.72
N PRO A 233 20.29 -0.45 -6.51
CA PRO A 233 19.51 -0.61 -5.31
C PRO A 233 18.20 0.17 -5.42
N ASP A 234 17.07 -0.50 -5.19
CA ASP A 234 15.79 0.14 -4.97
C ASP A 234 15.66 0.47 -3.49
N LEU A 235 15.50 1.75 -3.18
CA LEU A 235 15.36 2.27 -1.82
C LEU A 235 13.90 2.51 -1.43
N SER A 236 12.95 2.21 -2.32
CA SER A 236 11.54 2.35 -2.03
C SER A 236 11.08 1.40 -0.92
N SER A 237 10.01 1.77 -0.24
CA SER A 237 9.31 0.92 0.73
C SER A 237 7.84 0.93 0.37
N ALA A 238 7.20 -0.24 0.43
CA ALA A 238 5.76 -0.39 0.28
C ALA A 238 5.22 -1.18 1.47
N HIS A 239 4.18 -0.66 2.11
CA HIS A 239 3.47 -1.32 3.20
C HIS A 239 2.00 -1.44 2.82
N THR A 240 1.53 -2.67 2.65
CA THR A 240 0.14 -2.97 2.35
C THR A 240 -0.52 -3.60 3.55
N VAL A 241 -1.68 -3.08 3.95
CA VAL A 241 -2.54 -3.61 5.01
C VAL A 241 -3.80 -4.18 4.38
N VAL A 242 -4.10 -5.44 4.69
CA VAL A 242 -5.26 -6.18 4.17
C VAL A 242 -6.03 -6.82 5.32
N PRO A 243 -7.28 -6.41 5.59
CA PRO A 243 -8.14 -7.12 6.54
C PRO A 243 -8.36 -8.57 6.13
N PHE A 244 -8.20 -9.53 7.05
CA PHE A 244 -8.44 -10.95 6.75
C PHE A 244 -9.87 -11.21 6.29
N THR A 245 -10.84 -10.49 6.84
CA THR A 245 -12.26 -10.56 6.44
C THR A 245 -12.51 -9.99 5.04
N ALA A 246 -11.57 -9.23 4.47
CA ALA A 246 -11.67 -8.75 3.10
C ALA A 246 -11.15 -9.79 2.08
N ILE A 247 -10.40 -10.80 2.51
CA ILE A 247 -9.85 -11.85 1.65
C ILE A 247 -10.91 -12.89 1.35
N ASP A 248 -11.29 -13.00 0.08
CA ASP A 248 -12.23 -14.00 -0.41
C ASP A 248 -11.52 -15.30 -0.80
N GLU A 249 -10.33 -15.19 -1.40
CA GLU A 249 -9.57 -16.33 -1.93
C GLU A 249 -8.09 -15.97 -2.06
N ILE A 250 -7.22 -16.95 -1.84
CA ILE A 250 -5.78 -16.88 -2.11
C ILE A 250 -5.46 -17.87 -3.23
N VAL A 251 -4.92 -17.38 -4.34
CA VAL A 251 -4.59 -18.20 -5.52
C VAL A 251 -3.09 -18.18 -5.77
N LEU A 252 -2.49 -19.36 -5.87
CA LEU A 252 -1.08 -19.54 -6.22
C LEU A 252 -0.92 -19.96 -7.68
N GLN A 253 -0.06 -19.26 -8.42
CA GLN A 253 0.30 -19.62 -9.80
C GLN A 253 1.81 -19.47 -10.03
N PRO A 254 2.47 -20.38 -10.76
CA PRO A 254 3.85 -20.15 -11.19
C PRO A 254 3.97 -18.91 -12.08
N LEU A 255 5.07 -18.16 -11.97
CA LEU A 255 5.34 -17.00 -12.81
C LEU A 255 5.83 -17.45 -14.20
N PRO A 256 5.07 -17.27 -15.30
CA PRO A 256 5.42 -17.87 -16.59
C PRO A 256 6.78 -17.40 -17.17
N THR A 257 7.22 -16.20 -16.84
CA THR A 257 8.43 -15.59 -17.40
C THR A 257 9.71 -15.99 -16.66
N TYR A 258 9.61 -16.42 -15.40
CA TYR A 258 10.75 -16.63 -14.52
C TYR A 258 10.57 -17.91 -13.70
N LEU A 259 11.59 -18.77 -13.71
CA LEU A 259 11.55 -20.00 -12.91
C LEU A 259 11.86 -19.70 -11.44
N GLY A 260 11.31 -20.49 -10.53
CA GLY A 260 11.57 -20.34 -9.09
C GLY A 260 10.83 -19.17 -8.44
N ALA A 261 9.82 -18.62 -9.12
CA ALA A 261 8.94 -17.58 -8.58
C ALA A 261 7.48 -17.92 -8.86
N SER A 262 6.62 -17.57 -7.92
CA SER A 262 5.17 -17.72 -8.02
C SER A 262 4.48 -16.41 -7.74
N VAL A 263 3.32 -16.21 -8.36
CA VAL A 263 2.40 -15.12 -8.04
C VAL A 263 1.36 -15.63 -7.06
N VAL A 264 1.33 -15.05 -5.87
CA VAL A 264 0.23 -15.22 -4.91
C VAL A 264 -0.73 -14.07 -5.10
N THR A 265 -1.97 -14.39 -5.47
CA THR A 265 -3.04 -13.41 -5.69
C THR A 265 -4.03 -13.46 -4.53
N LEU A 266 -4.16 -12.36 -3.80
CA LEU A 266 -5.26 -12.14 -2.86
C LEU A 266 -6.46 -11.58 -3.63
N ARG A 267 -7.60 -12.26 -3.59
CA ARG A 267 -8.86 -11.77 -4.18
C ARG A 267 -9.70 -11.11 -3.09
N LEU A 268 -10.08 -9.86 -3.33
CA LEU A 268 -10.76 -8.99 -2.38
C LEU A 268 -11.99 -8.37 -3.06
N GLY A 269 -13.02 -9.17 -3.32
CA GLY A 269 -14.12 -8.85 -4.22
C GLY A 269 -13.70 -8.89 -5.68
N ALA A 270 -13.95 -7.81 -6.41
CA ALA A 270 -13.41 -7.60 -7.76
C ALA A 270 -11.94 -7.13 -7.74
N ALA A 271 -11.44 -6.69 -6.58
CA ALA A 271 -10.06 -6.24 -6.40
C ALA A 271 -9.09 -7.42 -6.27
N ARG A 272 -7.82 -7.18 -6.62
CA ARG A 272 -6.75 -8.17 -6.56
C ARG A 272 -5.45 -7.54 -6.12
N ILE A 273 -4.72 -8.23 -5.25
CA ILE A 273 -3.33 -7.90 -4.91
C ILE A 273 -2.45 -9.06 -5.36
N ASN A 274 -1.46 -8.75 -6.20
CA ASN A 274 -0.52 -9.74 -6.70
C ASN A 274 0.82 -9.55 -5.98
N MET A 275 1.29 -10.60 -5.33
CA MET A 275 2.61 -10.67 -4.72
C MET A 275 3.45 -11.66 -5.51
N VAL A 276 4.69 -11.31 -5.85
CA VAL A 276 5.63 -12.27 -6.42
C VAL A 276 6.50 -12.77 -5.28
N LEU A 277 6.51 -14.08 -5.05
CA LEU A 277 7.26 -14.72 -3.97
C LEU A 277 8.15 -15.83 -4.55
N PRO A 278 9.28 -16.18 -3.90
CA PRO A 278 10.08 -17.31 -4.33
C PRO A 278 9.27 -18.60 -4.18
N GLU A 279 9.31 -19.45 -5.21
CA GLU A 279 8.58 -20.71 -5.24
C GLU A 279 9.03 -21.62 -4.09
N GLY A 280 8.07 -22.19 -3.35
CA GLY A 280 8.35 -23.05 -2.20
C GLY A 280 8.92 -22.35 -0.96
N SER A 281 9.03 -21.01 -0.97
CA SER A 281 9.49 -20.26 0.21
C SER A 281 8.51 -20.33 1.38
N ALA A 282 9.01 -20.04 2.58
CA ALA A 282 8.18 -19.89 3.78
C ALA A 282 7.07 -18.86 3.59
N ALA A 283 7.29 -17.82 2.77
CA ALA A 283 6.27 -16.82 2.46
C ALA A 283 5.10 -17.37 1.64
N VAL A 284 5.37 -18.28 0.69
CA VAL A 284 4.31 -19.00 -0.01
C VAL A 284 3.57 -19.90 0.96
N GLN A 285 4.28 -20.71 1.76
CA GLN A 285 3.66 -21.64 2.70
C GLN A 285 2.78 -20.92 3.74
N ALA A 286 3.24 -19.78 4.26
CA ALA A 286 2.50 -18.97 5.23
C ALA A 286 1.18 -18.41 4.69
N LEU A 287 0.99 -18.34 3.37
CA LEU A 287 -0.22 -17.81 2.75
C LEU A 287 -1.15 -18.92 2.24
N VAL A 288 -0.61 -20.05 1.76
CA VAL A 288 -1.42 -21.06 1.05
C VAL A 288 -1.49 -22.44 1.71
N GLY A 289 -0.62 -22.74 2.68
CA GLY A 289 -0.58 -24.04 3.38
C GLY A 289 0.32 -25.07 2.71
#